data_AF-A0A9X0A690-F1
#
_entry.id   AF-A0A9X0A690-F1
#
_cell.length_a   1.000
_cell.length_b   1.000
_cell.length_c   1.000
_cell.angle_alpha   90.00
_cell.angle_beta   90.00
_cell.angle_gamma   90.00
#
_symmetry.space_group_name_H-M   'P 1'
#
loop_
_entity.id
_entity.type
_entity.pdbx_description
1 polymer ?
#
loop_
_entity_poly.entity_id
_entity_poly.type
_entity_poly.pdbx_seq_one_letter_code
_entity_poly.pdbx_strand_id
1 'polypeptide(L)'
;MALTVDLILMWLVFSSAQLWVITGSVERCKQYPNPKNGHVVCDKLFRLFCAPECDVGFMFEYKPAVVYMCGPVTGEWFTYPEGENIPWPDCVNRKR
;
A
#
# COMPACT_ATOMS: atom_id res chain seq x y z
N MET A 1 -31.55 5.68 -48.45
CA MET A 1 -30.85 6.62 -47.55
C MET A 1 -31.09 6.35 -46.06
N ALA A 2 -31.93 5.37 -45.68
CA ALA A 2 -32.19 5.05 -44.26
C ALA A 2 -31.19 4.04 -43.65
N LEU A 3 -30.73 3.05 -44.42
CA LEU A 3 -29.88 1.96 -43.92
C LEU A 3 -28.44 2.37 -43.53
N THR A 4 -27.97 3.54 -44.00
CA THR A 4 -26.62 4.05 -43.69
C THR A 4 -26.57 4.78 -42.35
N VAL A 5 -27.68 5.31 -41.87
CA VAL A 5 -27.76 6.07 -40.60
C VAL A 5 -27.77 5.10 -39.40
N ASP A 6 -28.41 3.94 -39.55
CA ASP A 6 -28.52 2.91 -38.52
C ASP A 6 -27.16 2.25 -38.19
N LEU A 7 -26.32 2.03 -39.19
CA LEU A 7 -24.98 1.46 -38.99
C LEU A 7 -24.03 2.43 -38.28
N ILE A 8 -24.16 3.75 -38.53
CA ILE A 8 -23.33 4.78 -37.88
C ILE A 8 -23.70 4.93 -36.39
N LEU A 9 -25.00 4.85 -36.07
CA LEU A 9 -25.47 4.85 -34.68
C LEU A 9 -25.01 3.62 -33.90
N MET A 10 -25.00 2.42 -34.50
CA MET A 10 -24.43 1.24 -33.84
C MET A 10 -22.93 1.42 -33.54
N TRP A 11 -22.14 1.99 -34.46
CA TRP A 11 -20.69 2.17 -34.24
C TRP A 11 -20.36 3.17 -33.12
N LEU A 12 -21.16 4.24 -32.97
CA LEU A 12 -20.95 5.23 -31.90
C LEU A 12 -21.31 4.68 -30.51
N VAL A 13 -22.29 3.77 -30.42
CA VAL A 13 -22.63 3.09 -29.17
C VAL A 13 -21.50 2.15 -28.74
N PHE A 14 -20.88 1.42 -29.66
CA PHE A 14 -19.77 0.50 -29.34
C PHE A 14 -18.45 1.20 -28.97
N SER A 15 -18.23 2.45 -29.38
CA SER A 15 -16.97 3.18 -29.13
C SER A 15 -16.91 3.88 -27.76
N SER A 16 -18.02 3.99 -27.03
CA SER A 16 -18.10 4.79 -25.79
C SER A 16 -17.96 3.99 -24.48
N ALA A 17 -17.85 2.66 -24.55
CA ALA A 17 -17.87 1.79 -23.36
C ALA A 17 -16.48 1.48 -22.77
N GLN A 18 -15.51 2.37 -22.92
CA GLN A 18 -14.23 2.25 -22.23
C GLN A 18 -13.95 3.47 -21.34
N LEU A 19 -14.88 3.73 -20.42
CA LEU A 19 -14.48 4.20 -19.10
C LEU A 19 -13.72 3.06 -18.42
N TRP A 20 -12.41 3.02 -18.64
CA TRP A 20 -11.50 2.34 -17.73
C TRP A 20 -11.53 3.15 -16.44
N VAL A 21 -12.50 2.87 -15.58
CA VAL A 21 -12.46 3.28 -14.19
C VAL A 21 -11.30 2.51 -13.59
N ILE A 22 -10.11 3.10 -13.65
CA ILE A 22 -8.96 2.63 -12.89
C ILE A 22 -9.25 3.05 -11.45
N THR A 23 -10.15 2.34 -10.77
CA THR A 23 -10.20 2.33 -9.31
C THR A 23 -8.97 1.56 -8.83
N GLY A 24 -7.79 2.14 -9.03
CA GLY A 24 -6.67 1.82 -8.18
C GLY A 24 -7.12 2.19 -6.77
N SER A 25 -7.22 1.21 -5.88
CA SER A 25 -7.25 1.50 -4.46
C SER A 25 -6.10 2.48 -4.20
N VAL A 26 -6.40 3.73 -3.87
CA VAL A 26 -5.35 4.74 -3.73
C VAL A 26 -4.51 4.30 -2.55
N GLU A 27 -3.38 3.64 -2.82
CA GLU A 27 -2.33 3.46 -1.83
C GLU A 27 -1.84 4.86 -1.51
N ARG A 28 -2.38 5.41 -0.43
CA ARG A 28 -2.18 6.82 -0.11
C ARG A 28 -0.80 7.07 0.46
N CYS A 29 -0.21 6.07 1.10
CA CYS A 29 1.12 6.17 1.67
C CYS A 29 2.16 5.45 0.83
N LYS A 30 3.39 6.00 0.86
CA LYS A 30 4.56 5.37 0.25
C LYS A 30 4.68 3.93 0.72
N GLN A 31 4.74 2.99 -0.22
CA GLN A 31 5.06 1.60 0.10
C GLN A 31 6.54 1.49 0.48
N TYR A 32 6.81 0.95 1.67
CA TYR A 32 8.15 0.57 2.10
C TYR A 32 8.31 -0.96 2.00
N PRO A 33 9.52 -1.46 1.69
CA PRO A 33 9.77 -2.89 1.63
C PRO A 33 9.67 -3.52 3.02
N ASN A 34 9.38 -4.82 3.06
CA ASN A 34 9.50 -5.61 4.28
C ASN A 34 10.94 -5.54 4.83
N PRO A 35 11.12 -5.60 6.17
CA PRO A 35 12.45 -5.67 6.76
C PRO A 35 13.17 -6.93 6.29
N LYS A 36 14.49 -6.89 6.14
CA LYS A 36 15.28 -8.10 5.87
C LYS A 36 15.08 -9.10 7.01
N ASN A 37 14.86 -10.37 6.67
CA ASN A 37 14.56 -11.45 7.63
C ASN A 37 13.34 -11.15 8.53
N GLY A 38 12.32 -10.54 7.94
CA GLY A 38 11.06 -10.26 8.59
C GLY A 38 10.00 -9.81 7.60
N HIS A 39 8.88 -9.37 8.13
CA HIS A 39 7.73 -8.90 7.36
C HIS A 39 6.96 -7.84 8.13
N VAL A 40 6.06 -7.12 7.45
CA VAL A 40 5.15 -6.17 8.08
C VAL A 40 3.75 -6.74 8.14
N VAL A 41 3.15 -6.65 9.32
CA VAL A 41 1.76 -7.03 9.57
C VAL A 41 0.93 -5.77 9.71
N CYS A 42 -0.10 -5.64 8.89
CA CYS A 42 -1.03 -4.52 8.93
C CYS A 42 -2.43 -4.95 9.34
N ASP A 43 -3.23 -4.01 9.86
CA ASP A 43 -4.64 -4.24 10.12
C ASP A 43 -5.40 -4.64 8.84
N LYS A 44 -6.44 -5.46 9.00
CA LYS A 44 -7.17 -6.03 7.86
C LYS A 44 -8.13 -5.06 7.19
N LEU A 45 -8.58 -4.02 7.89
CA LEU A 45 -9.71 -3.20 7.46
C LEU A 45 -9.26 -2.10 6.52
N PHE A 46 -8.21 -1.36 6.91
CA PHE A 46 -7.70 -0.23 6.15
C PHE A 46 -6.20 -0.29 5.87
N ARG A 47 -5.48 -1.25 6.48
CA ARG A 47 -4.01 -1.36 6.41
C ARG A 47 -3.29 -0.05 6.75
N LEU A 48 -3.93 0.75 7.61
CA LEU A 48 -3.38 2.02 8.06
C LEU A 48 -2.46 1.82 9.25
N PHE A 49 -2.66 0.77 10.04
CA PHE A 49 -1.86 0.45 11.21
C PHE A 49 -1.01 -0.77 10.91
N CYS A 50 0.30 -0.61 10.93
CA CYS A 50 1.26 -1.65 10.60
C CYS A 50 2.35 -1.76 11.67
N ALA A 51 2.85 -2.98 11.88
CA ALA A 51 3.98 -3.25 12.75
C ALA A 51 4.94 -4.24 12.06
N PRO A 52 6.26 -4.04 12.14
CA PRO A 52 7.23 -5.01 11.64
C PRO A 52 7.33 -6.19 12.62
N GLU A 53 7.57 -7.38 12.08
CA GLU A 53 7.84 -8.62 12.81
C GLU A 53 9.08 -9.31 12.21
N CYS A 54 9.96 -9.79 13.08
CA CYS A 54 11.15 -10.54 12.65
C CYS A 54 10.84 -12.04 12.52
N ASP A 55 11.48 -12.68 11.55
CA ASP A 55 11.44 -14.12 11.41
C ASP A 55 12.13 -14.82 12.59
N VAL A 56 11.79 -16.10 12.81
CA VAL A 56 12.31 -16.88 13.93
C VAL A 56 13.84 -16.91 13.92
N GLY A 57 14.45 -16.49 15.04
CA GLY A 57 15.90 -16.46 15.22
C GLY A 57 16.56 -15.12 14.87
N PHE A 58 15.80 -14.14 14.37
CA PHE A 58 16.26 -12.78 14.13
C PHE A 58 15.68 -11.82 15.16
N MET A 59 16.31 -10.65 15.30
CA MET A 59 15.85 -9.56 16.17
C MET A 59 16.05 -8.22 15.46
N PHE A 60 15.28 -7.21 15.85
CA PHE A 60 15.42 -5.87 15.27
C PHE A 60 16.82 -5.29 15.53
N GLU A 61 17.40 -4.65 14.51
CA GLU A 61 18.68 -3.93 14.61
C GLU A 61 18.62 -2.81 15.66
N TYR A 62 17.49 -2.12 15.74
CA TYR A 62 17.16 -1.14 16.78
C TYR A 62 15.68 -1.26 17.15
N LYS A 63 15.29 -0.68 18.29
CA LYS A 63 13.90 -0.75 18.78
C LYS A 63 12.94 -0.11 17.75
N PRO A 64 11.94 -0.84 17.22
CA PRO A 64 10.95 -0.26 16.32
C PRO A 64 9.93 0.60 17.09
N ALA A 65 9.16 1.41 16.35
CA ALA A 65 7.96 2.03 16.89
C ALA A 65 6.94 0.97 17.32
N VAL A 66 6.04 1.31 18.23
CA VAL A 66 4.95 0.42 18.67
C VAL A 66 3.98 0.17 17.52
N VAL A 67 3.68 1.21 16.74
CA VAL A 67 2.87 1.12 15.53
C VAL A 67 3.28 2.20 14.52
N TYR A 68 3.24 1.83 13.25
CA TYR A 68 3.39 2.70 12.10
C TYR A 68 2.01 2.96 11.52
N MET A 69 1.67 4.22 11.31
CA MET A 69 0.35 4.66 10.91
C MET A 69 0.40 5.45 9.61
N CYS A 70 -0.41 5.06 8.63
CA CYS A 70 -0.57 5.80 7.38
C CYS A 70 -1.65 6.87 7.56
N GLY A 71 -1.29 8.14 7.36
CA GLY A 71 -2.23 9.25 7.41
C GLY A 71 -3.15 9.21 6.20
N PRO A 72 -4.44 8.86 6.35
CA PRO A 72 -5.31 8.70 5.20
C PRO A 72 -5.57 10.02 4.46
N VAL A 73 -5.33 11.17 5.11
CA VAL A 73 -5.47 12.50 4.52
C VAL A 73 -4.13 13.03 4.00
N THR A 74 -3.04 12.85 4.76
CA THR A 74 -1.71 13.38 4.41
C THR A 74 -0.95 12.51 3.42
N GLY A 75 -1.22 11.19 3.39
CA GLY A 75 -0.43 10.21 2.63
C GLY A 75 0.95 9.95 3.24
N GLU A 76 1.18 10.39 4.49
CA GLU A 76 2.46 10.25 5.18
C GLU A 76 2.39 9.22 6.29
N TRP A 77 3.50 8.51 6.49
CA TRP A 77 3.64 7.62 7.63
C TRP A 77 4.04 8.39 8.87
N PHE A 78 3.44 8.04 10.00
CA PHE A 78 3.79 8.55 11.33
C PHE A 78 3.88 7.38 12.32
N THR A 79 4.57 7.61 13.44
CA THR A 79 4.89 6.57 14.41
C THR A 79 4.25 6.87 15.76
N TYR A 80 4.00 5.82 16.55
CA TYR A 80 3.73 5.95 17.97
C TYR A 80 4.76 5.13 18.78
N PRO A 81 5.50 5.75 19.72
CA PRO A 81 5.54 7.19 19.97
C PRO A 81 6.04 7.98 18.75
N GLU A 82 5.74 9.27 18.71
CA GLU A 82 6.17 10.16 17.62
C GLU A 82 7.70 10.30 17.61
N GLY A 83 8.28 10.50 16.42
CA GLY A 83 9.72 10.74 16.24
C GLY A 83 10.56 9.48 16.05
N GLU A 84 9.95 8.30 16.04
CA GLU A 84 10.65 7.06 15.69
C GLU A 84 10.98 6.99 14.19
N ASN A 85 12.00 6.21 13.84
CA ASN A 85 12.51 6.09 12.47
C ASN A 85 11.49 5.43 11.52
N ILE A 86 11.43 5.96 10.29
CA ILE A 86 10.67 5.42 9.16
C ILE A 86 11.63 5.31 7.96
N PRO A 87 11.71 4.15 7.27
CA PRO A 87 10.95 2.93 7.50
C PRO A 87 11.38 2.19 8.78
N TRP A 88 10.65 1.13 9.11
CA TRP A 88 10.98 0.18 10.17
C TRP A 88 12.39 -0.42 10.04
N PRO A 89 13.02 -0.86 11.15
CA PRO A 89 14.33 -1.50 11.17
C PRO A 89 14.36 -2.84 10.45
N ASP A 90 15.53 -3.19 9.91
CA ASP A 90 15.84 -4.56 9.46
C ASP A 90 15.99 -5.52 10.66
N CYS A 91 15.81 -6.82 10.40
CA CYS A 91 16.05 -7.87 11.38
C CYS A 91 17.43 -8.53 11.15
N VAL A 92 18.22 -8.59 12.22
CA VAL A 92 19.59 -9.10 12.24
C VAL A 92 19.71 -10.35 13.10
N ASN A 93 20.65 -11.22 12.78
CA ASN A 93 20.94 -12.41 13.57
C ASN A 93 21.75 -12.00 14.81
N ARG A 94 21.32 -12.43 16.00
CA ARG A 94 22.05 -12.16 17.26
C ARG A 94 23.43 -12.80 17.34
N LYS A 95 23.74 -13.81 16.52
CA LYS A 95 25.00 -14.57 16.56
C LYS A 95 26.09 -14.01 15.65
N ARG A 96 26.21 -12.69 15.54
CA ARG A 96 27.33 -12.09 14.83
C ARG A 96 28.56 -12.01 15.72
#